data_AF-A0A1V2GBP2-F1
#
_entry.id   AF-A0A1V2GBP2-F1
#
_cell.length_a   1.000
_cell.length_b   1.000
_cell.length_c   1.000
_cell.angle_alpha   90.00
_cell.angle_beta   90.00
_cell.angle_gamma   90.00
#
_symmetry.space_group_name_H-M   'P 1'
#
loop_
_entity.id
_entity.type
_entity.pdbx_description
1 polymer ?
#
loop_
_entity_poly.entity_id
_entity_poly.type
_entity_poly.pdbx_seq_one_letter_code
_entity_poly.pdbx_strand_id
1 'polypeptide(L)'
;FELGGFIGALVAGWGSDKLFNGNRGPMNLIFAAGILLSVGSLWLMPFASYVMQATCFFTIGFFVFGPQMLIGMAAAECSHKEAAGAATGFVGLFAYLGASLAGWPLAKVLDTWHWSGFFVVISIAAGISALLLLPFLNAQTPREA
;
A
#
# COMPACT_ATOMS: atom_id res chain seq x y z
N PHE A 1 6.16 -5.54 12.69
CA PHE A 1 5.52 -5.13 11.43
C PHE A 1 5.21 -3.63 11.48
N GLU A 2 4.52 -3.19 12.53
CA GLU A 2 4.08 -1.84 12.85
C GLU A 2 5.22 -0.83 12.92
N LEU A 3 6.36 -1.20 13.53
CA LEU A 3 7.55 -0.34 13.58
C LEU A 3 8.09 -0.04 12.17
N GLY A 4 8.08 -1.05 11.30
CA GLY A 4 8.43 -0.90 9.89
C GLY A 4 7.43 -0.03 9.16
N GLY A 5 6.14 -0.21 9.42
CA GLY A 5 5.08 0.61 8.86
C GLY A 5 5.14 2.08 9.25
N PHE A 6 5.44 2.37 10.51
CA PHE A 6 5.65 3.75 10.98
C PHE A 6 6.81 4.43 10.23
N ILE A 7 7.95 3.76 10.14
CA ILE A 7 9.12 4.28 9.41
C ILE A 7 8.82 4.38 7.91
N GLY A 8 8.09 3.41 7.35
CA GLY A 8 7.66 3.40 5.95
C GLY A 8 6.74 4.54 5.59
N ALA A 9 5.79 4.89 6.46
CA ALA A 9 4.92 6.04 6.26
C ALA A 9 5.72 7.36 6.24
N LEU A 10 6.67 7.53 7.16
CA LEU A 10 7.55 8.72 7.18
C LEU A 10 8.40 8.83 5.92
N VAL A 11 9.02 7.73 5.48
CA VAL A 11 9.85 7.71 4.26
C VAL A 11 9.00 7.87 3.00
N ALA A 12 7.80 7.30 2.95
CA ALA A 12 6.88 7.47 1.83
C ALA A 12 6.43 8.93 1.68
N GLY A 13 6.07 9.58 2.79
CA GLY A 13 5.73 11.01 2.80
C GLY A 13 6.90 11.88 2.36
N TRP A 14 8.06 11.74 3.03
CA TRP A 14 9.26 12.51 2.69
C TRP A 14 9.73 12.26 1.25
N GLY A 15 9.73 11.01 0.80
CA GLY A 15 10.16 10.66 -0.55
C GLY A 15 9.17 11.12 -1.62
N SER A 16 7.87 11.08 -1.35
CA SER A 16 6.87 11.67 -2.26
C SER A 16 7.11 13.17 -2.46
N ASP A 17 7.39 13.86 -1.37
CA ASP A 17 7.55 15.32 -1.38
C ASP A 17 8.90 15.75 -1.97
N LYS A 18 9.98 15.01 -1.71
CA LYS A 18 11.36 15.39 -2.10
C LYS A 18 11.84 14.75 -3.40
N LEU A 19 11.47 13.49 -3.67
CA LEU A 19 11.99 12.71 -4.80
C LEU A 19 11.07 12.79 -6.03
N PHE A 20 9.76 12.93 -5.84
CA PHE A 20 8.77 13.00 -6.91
C PHE A 20 8.07 14.35 -7.03
N ASN A 21 8.59 15.39 -6.39
CA ASN A 21 8.13 16.78 -6.53
C ASN A 21 6.61 16.94 -6.26
N GLY A 22 6.06 16.14 -5.32
CA GLY A 22 4.64 16.11 -4.97
C GLY A 22 3.80 15.07 -5.74
N ASN A 23 4.38 14.34 -6.70
CA ASN A 23 3.65 13.30 -7.43
C ASN A 23 3.64 11.97 -6.66
N ARG A 24 2.46 11.56 -6.18
CA ARG A 24 2.30 10.46 -5.22
C ARG A 24 2.23 9.08 -5.83
N GLY A 25 1.86 8.95 -7.09
CA GLY A 25 1.67 7.62 -7.67
C GLY A 25 2.92 6.90 -8.17
N PRO A 26 4.06 7.53 -8.57
CA PRO A 26 5.27 6.76 -8.87
C PRO A 26 5.80 6.13 -7.58
N MET A 27 5.68 6.84 -6.46
CA MET A 27 5.99 6.32 -5.13
C MET A 27 5.08 5.14 -4.77
N ASN A 28 3.77 5.25 -5.01
CA ASN A 28 2.84 4.16 -4.73
C ASN A 28 3.12 2.90 -5.57
N LEU A 29 3.57 3.07 -6.81
CA LEU A 29 3.93 1.96 -7.70
C LEU A 29 5.23 1.26 -7.26
N ILE A 30 6.22 2.02 -6.79
CA ILE A 30 7.45 1.49 -6.17
C ILE A 30 7.10 0.72 -4.89
N PHE A 31 6.20 1.26 -4.07
CA PHE A 31 5.75 0.59 -2.86
C PHE A 31 4.96 -0.69 -3.17
N ALA A 32 4.10 -0.69 -4.18
CA ALA A 32 3.42 -1.89 -4.66
C ALA A 32 4.41 -2.97 -5.15
N ALA A 33 5.46 -2.58 -5.89
CA ALA A 33 6.54 -3.48 -6.27
C ALA A 33 7.33 -4.00 -5.05
N GLY A 34 7.55 -3.15 -4.04
CA GLY A 34 8.16 -3.52 -2.76
C GLY A 34 7.32 -4.51 -1.95
N ILE A 35 5.98 -4.39 -1.96
CA ILE A 35 5.07 -5.37 -1.36
C ILE A 35 5.22 -6.72 -2.08
N LEU A 36 5.18 -6.74 -3.42
CA LEU A 36 5.33 -7.97 -4.21
C LEU A 36 6.67 -8.67 -3.92
N LEU A 37 7.78 -7.92 -3.86
CA LEU A 37 9.10 -8.46 -3.54
C LEU A 37 9.20 -8.96 -2.10
N SER A 38 8.63 -8.23 -1.14
CA SER A 38 8.68 -8.61 0.28
C SER A 38 7.86 -9.87 0.54
N VAL A 39 6.71 -10.00 -0.13
CA VAL A 39 5.87 -11.17 -0.02
C VAL A 39 6.44 -12.37 -0.79
N GLY A 40 7.05 -12.15 -1.96
CA GLY A 40 7.80 -13.19 -2.67
C GLY A 40 9.01 -13.70 -1.87
N SER A 41 9.65 -12.84 -1.08
CA SER A 41 10.73 -13.22 -0.16
C SER A 41 10.24 -14.12 0.97
N LEU A 42 9.03 -13.92 1.47
CA LEU A 42 8.36 -14.80 2.43
C LEU A 42 8.10 -16.20 1.85
N TRP A 43 7.79 -16.29 0.55
CA TRP A 43 7.53 -17.56 -0.13
C TRP A 43 8.80 -18.39 -0.38
N LEU A 44 9.91 -17.73 -0.68
CA LEU A 44 11.20 -18.38 -0.97
C LEU A 44 11.97 -18.82 0.29
N MET A 45 11.50 -18.48 1.50
CA MET A 45 12.19 -18.78 2.76
C MET A 45 11.42 -19.81 3.62
N PRO A 46 11.54 -21.11 3.31
CA PRO A 46 10.97 -22.15 4.17
C PRO A 46 11.72 -22.34 5.50
N PHE A 47 12.93 -21.80 5.66
CA PHE A 47 13.75 -21.93 6.88
C PHE A 47 14.59 -20.67 7.11
N ALA A 48 14.13 -19.75 7.97
CA ALA A 48 14.89 -18.54 8.27
C ALA A 48 14.74 -18.14 9.74
N SER A 49 15.88 -17.80 10.36
CA SER A 49 16.01 -17.44 11.78
C SER A 49 15.05 -16.32 12.20
N TYR A 50 14.77 -16.20 13.51
CA TYR A 50 13.91 -15.16 14.08
C TYR A 50 14.21 -13.75 13.55
N VAL A 51 15.50 -13.44 13.35
CA VAL A 51 15.96 -12.14 12.84
C VAL A 51 15.53 -11.91 11.40
N MET A 52 15.67 -12.91 10.52
CA MET A 52 15.26 -12.78 9.11
C MET A 52 13.75 -12.64 8.96
N GLN A 53 12.96 -13.39 9.73
CA GLN A 53 11.49 -13.22 9.74
C GLN A 53 11.09 -11.83 10.26
N ALA A 54 11.74 -11.36 11.33
CA ALA A 54 11.52 -10.02 11.86
C ALA A 54 11.84 -8.93 10.82
N THR A 55 12.96 -9.07 10.09
CA THR A 55 13.30 -8.17 8.98
C THR A 55 12.27 -8.26 7.85
N CYS A 56 11.82 -9.45 7.47
CA CYS A 56 10.81 -9.60 6.42
C CYS A 56 9.48 -8.93 6.80
N PHE A 57 8.98 -9.15 8.01
CA PHE A 57 7.78 -8.47 8.52
C PHE A 57 7.98 -6.96 8.67
N PHE A 58 9.19 -6.50 8.99
CA PHE A 58 9.52 -5.08 9.01
C PHE A 58 9.41 -4.48 7.60
N THR A 59 9.98 -5.13 6.60
CA THR A 59 9.95 -4.67 5.20
C THR A 59 8.53 -4.68 4.62
N ILE A 60 7.72 -5.70 4.92
CA ILE A 60 6.31 -5.74 4.50
C ILE A 60 5.55 -4.58 5.16
N GLY A 61 5.73 -4.37 6.46
CA GLY A 61 5.10 -3.25 7.16
C GLY A 61 5.49 -1.90 6.54
N PHE A 62 6.78 -1.71 6.27
CA PHE A 62 7.32 -0.52 5.62
C PHE A 62 6.62 -0.24 4.29
N PHE A 63 6.46 -1.25 3.44
CA PHE A 63 5.85 -1.06 2.12
C PHE A 63 4.32 -1.01 2.12
N VAL A 64 3.63 -1.55 3.12
CA VAL A 64 2.16 -1.52 3.19
C VAL A 64 1.64 -0.16 3.69
N PHE A 65 2.30 0.42 4.70
CA PHE A 65 1.84 1.67 5.31
C PHE A 65 2.06 2.91 4.44
N GLY A 66 3.04 2.87 3.53
CA GLY A 66 3.32 3.97 2.60
C GLY A 66 2.13 4.33 1.70
N PRO A 67 1.61 3.41 0.87
CA PRO A 67 0.41 3.59 0.06
C PRO A 67 -0.79 4.09 0.85
N GLN A 68 -1.02 3.50 2.03
CA GLN A 68 -2.13 3.85 2.91
C GLN A 68 -2.06 5.33 3.33
N MET A 69 -0.87 5.83 3.68
CA MET A 69 -0.66 7.24 4.01
C MET A 69 -0.84 8.16 2.79
N LEU A 70 -0.24 7.79 1.65
CA LEU A 70 -0.29 8.60 0.42
C LEU A 70 -1.71 8.78 -0.12
N ILE A 71 -2.54 7.72 -0.08
CA ILE A 71 -3.95 7.77 -0.49
C ILE A 71 -4.75 8.71 0.42
N GLY A 72 -4.51 8.64 1.73
CA GLY A 72 -5.13 9.54 2.69
C GLY A 72 -4.76 11.01 2.42
N MET A 73 -3.49 11.30 2.17
CA MET A 73 -3.07 12.66 1.82
C MET A 73 -3.68 13.13 0.48
N ALA A 74 -3.74 12.24 -0.53
CA ALA A 74 -4.32 12.57 -1.83
C ALA A 74 -5.80 12.95 -1.70
N ALA A 75 -6.55 12.22 -0.88
CA ALA A 75 -7.95 12.54 -0.59
C ALA A 75 -8.10 13.92 0.09
N ALA A 76 -7.18 14.27 0.99
CA ALA A 76 -7.19 15.59 1.64
C ALA A 76 -6.92 16.72 0.63
N GLU A 77 -5.92 16.56 -0.23
CA GLU A 77 -5.53 17.59 -1.21
C GLU A 77 -6.52 17.80 -2.35
N CYS A 78 -7.23 16.75 -2.75
CA CYS A 78 -8.29 16.86 -3.76
C CYS A 78 -9.58 17.49 -3.22
N SER A 79 -9.61 17.89 -1.95
CA SER A 79 -10.79 18.43 -1.28
C SER A 79 -10.62 19.88 -0.82
N HIS A 80 -11.72 20.54 -0.49
CA HIS A 80 -11.68 21.89 0.08
C HIS A 80 -11.10 21.89 1.51
N LYS A 81 -10.44 22.99 1.90
CA LYS A 81 -9.77 23.15 3.21
C LYS A 81 -10.67 22.84 4.42
N GLU A 82 -11.96 23.11 4.31
CA GLU A 82 -12.95 22.85 5.37
C GLU A 82 -13.51 21.41 5.35
N ALA A 83 -13.33 20.69 4.24
CA ALA A 83 -13.87 19.35 4.02
C ALA A 83 -12.80 18.23 3.98
N ALA A 84 -11.52 18.56 4.16
CA ALA A 84 -10.42 17.60 4.12
C ALA A 84 -10.56 16.46 5.15
N GLY A 85 -11.05 16.77 6.35
CA GLY A 85 -11.35 15.75 7.35
C GLY A 85 -12.47 14.79 6.91
N ALA A 86 -13.52 15.31 6.27
CA ALA A 86 -14.63 14.51 5.79
C ALA A 86 -14.22 13.62 4.60
N ALA A 87 -13.44 14.16 3.66
CA ALA A 87 -12.94 13.43 2.50
C ALA A 87 -12.01 12.28 2.90
N THR A 88 -11.05 12.55 3.79
CA THR A 88 -10.14 11.51 4.30
C THR A 88 -10.87 10.46 5.13
N GLY A 89 -11.82 10.88 5.97
CA GLY A 89 -12.68 9.97 6.74
C GLY A 89 -13.53 9.07 5.86
N PHE A 90 -14.11 9.61 4.78
CA PHE A 90 -14.88 8.83 3.81
C PHE A 90 -14.03 7.79 3.10
N VAL A 91 -12.85 8.18 2.59
CA VAL A 91 -11.92 7.23 1.97
C VAL A 91 -11.46 6.16 2.96
N GLY A 92 -11.16 6.56 4.20
CA GLY A 92 -10.78 5.64 5.28
C GLY A 92 -11.88 4.63 5.61
N LEU A 93 -13.15 5.05 5.64
CA LEU A 93 -14.29 4.17 5.90
C LEU A 93 -14.34 3.03 4.87
N PHE A 94 -14.27 3.34 3.58
CA PHE A 94 -14.29 2.32 2.52
C PHE A 94 -13.04 1.45 2.52
N ALA A 95 -11.86 2.02 2.83
CA ALA A 95 -10.63 1.26 2.94
C ALA A 95 -10.71 0.20 4.06
N TYR A 96 -11.16 0.59 5.26
CA TYR A 96 -11.28 -0.33 6.39
C TYR A 96 -12.45 -1.31 6.25
N LEU A 97 -13.54 -0.90 5.61
CA LEU A 97 -14.64 -1.82 5.25
C LEU A 97 -14.13 -2.91 4.30
N GLY A 98 -13.37 -2.52 3.26
CA GLY A 98 -12.72 -3.46 2.34
C GLY A 98 -11.74 -4.39 3.05
N ALA A 99 -10.91 -3.87 3.95
CA ALA A 99 -9.99 -4.67 4.76
C ALA A 99 -10.73 -5.70 5.62
N SER A 100 -11.86 -5.32 6.21
CA SER A 100 -12.70 -6.22 7.02
C SER A 100 -13.34 -7.32 6.17
N LEU A 101 -13.80 -6.99 4.96
CA LEU A 101 -14.41 -7.94 4.03
C LEU A 101 -13.38 -8.87 3.36
N ALA A 102 -12.12 -8.45 3.23
CA ALA A 102 -11.08 -9.21 2.55
C ALA A 102 -10.68 -10.49 3.30
N GLY A 103 -10.89 -10.57 4.62
CA GLY A 103 -10.48 -11.71 5.44
C GLY A 103 -11.13 -13.03 5.03
N TRP A 104 -12.44 -13.05 4.82
CA TRP A 104 -13.18 -14.25 4.43
C TRP A 104 -12.80 -14.83 3.05
N PRO A 105 -12.76 -14.05 1.94
CA PRO A 105 -12.35 -14.57 0.65
C PRO A 105 -10.88 -15.01 0.62
N LEU A 106 -9.98 -14.30 1.32
CA LEU A 106 -8.58 -14.72 1.45
C LEU A 106 -8.45 -16.06 2.19
N ALA A 107 -9.23 -16.26 3.26
CA ALA A 107 -9.26 -17.54 3.98
C ALA A 107 -9.76 -18.69 3.08
N LYS A 108 -10.81 -18.46 2.29
CA LYS A 108 -11.31 -19.47 1.34
C LYS A 108 -10.30 -19.83 0.25
N VAL A 109 -9.57 -18.85 -0.27
CA VAL A 109 -8.49 -19.09 -1.24
C VAL A 109 -7.36 -19.90 -0.59
N LEU A 110 -7.03 -19.62 0.66
CA LEU A 110 -6.02 -20.38 1.40
C LEU A 110 -6.44 -21.83 1.63
N ASP A 111 -7.70 -22.10 1.99
CA ASP A 111 -8.21 -23.46 2.19
C ASP A 111 -8.20 -24.32 0.91
N THR A 112 -8.39 -23.68 -0.25
CA THR A 112 -8.55 -24.38 -1.54
C THR A 112 -7.25 -24.47 -2.33
N TRP A 113 -6.52 -23.37 -2.43
CA TRP A 113 -5.33 -23.21 -3.27
C TRP A 113 -4.05 -22.95 -2.46
N HIS A 114 -4.14 -23.07 -1.12
CA HIS A 114 -3.01 -22.94 -0.20
C HIS A 114 -2.27 -21.62 -0.39
N TRP A 115 -1.01 -21.56 0.02
CA TRP A 115 -0.19 -20.36 -0.04
C TRP A 115 -0.03 -19.80 -1.46
N SER A 116 0.05 -20.65 -2.48
CA SER A 116 0.18 -20.21 -3.88
C SER A 116 -1.03 -19.38 -4.33
N GLY A 117 -2.25 -19.82 -3.99
CA GLY A 117 -3.46 -19.05 -4.30
C GLY A 117 -3.50 -17.70 -3.59
N PHE A 118 -3.10 -17.66 -2.33
CA PHE A 118 -3.01 -16.42 -1.55
C PHE A 118 -2.08 -15.40 -2.23
N PHE A 119 -0.89 -15.83 -2.65
CA PHE A 119 0.09 -14.96 -3.31
C PHE A 119 -0.39 -14.44 -4.68
N VAL A 120 -1.08 -15.27 -5.45
CA VAL A 120 -1.66 -14.84 -6.74
C VAL A 120 -2.73 -13.78 -6.51
N VAL A 121 -3.62 -13.97 -5.54
CA VAL A 121 -4.72 -13.03 -5.26
C VAL A 121 -4.18 -11.67 -4.81
N ILE A 122 -3.24 -11.63 -3.86
CA ILE A 122 -2.65 -10.36 -3.42
C ILE A 122 -1.85 -9.67 -4.54
N SER A 123 -1.24 -10.44 -5.45
CA SER A 123 -0.47 -9.88 -6.56
C SER A 123 -1.39 -9.23 -7.60
N ILE A 124 -2.50 -9.89 -7.92
CA ILE A 124 -3.54 -9.33 -8.78
C ILE A 124 -4.16 -8.10 -8.11
N ALA A 125 -4.46 -8.15 -6.81
CA ALA A 125 -4.99 -7.02 -6.06
C ALA A 125 -4.04 -5.82 -6.08
N ALA A 126 -2.74 -6.04 -5.84
CA ALA A 126 -1.71 -5.00 -5.94
C ALA A 126 -1.62 -4.42 -7.35
N GLY A 127 -1.70 -5.25 -8.39
CA GLY A 127 -1.74 -4.82 -9.78
C GLY A 127 -2.97 -3.97 -10.11
N ILE A 128 -4.16 -4.38 -9.68
CA ILE A 128 -5.41 -3.61 -9.85
C ILE A 128 -5.31 -2.29 -9.08
N SER A 129 -4.83 -2.29 -7.84
CA SER A 129 -4.62 -1.06 -7.08
C SER A 129 -3.67 -0.11 -7.82
N ALA A 130 -2.54 -0.61 -8.32
CA ALA A 130 -1.61 0.20 -9.11
C ALA A 130 -2.29 0.78 -10.36
N LEU A 131 -3.06 -0.03 -11.11
CA LEU A 131 -3.81 0.43 -12.28
C LEU A 131 -4.87 1.49 -11.94
N LEU A 132 -5.59 1.34 -10.83
CA LEU A 132 -6.59 2.31 -10.38
C LEU A 132 -5.95 3.62 -9.89
N LEU A 133 -4.70 3.57 -9.44
CA LEU A 133 -3.92 4.74 -9.05
C LEU A 133 -3.25 5.45 -10.25
N LEU A 134 -3.11 4.79 -11.40
CA LEU A 134 -2.59 5.39 -12.64
C LEU A 134 -3.41 6.58 -13.20
N PRO A 135 -4.74 6.62 -13.18
CA PRO A 135 -5.47 7.83 -13.58
C PRO A 135 -5.34 8.95 -12.54
N PHE A 136 -5.18 8.61 -11.25
CA PHE A 136 -4.95 9.58 -10.18
C PHE A 136 -3.59 10.28 -10.32
N LEU A 137 -2.58 9.56 -10.82
CA LEU A 137 -1.28 10.12 -11.22
C LEU A 137 -1.39 11.28 -12.19
N ASN A 138 -2.20 11.11 -13.24
CA ASN A 138 -2.33 12.12 -14.29
C ASN A 138 -3.11 13.34 -13.81
N ALA A 139 -4.07 13.15 -12.88
CA ALA A 139 -4.88 14.23 -12.31
C ALA A 139 -4.11 15.11 -11.30
N GLN A 140 -3.05 14.59 -10.68
CA GLN A 140 -2.20 15.33 -9.73
C GLN A 140 -0.97 15.98 -10.38
N THR A 141 -0.74 15.80 -11.69
CA THR A 141 0.29 16.53 -12.42
C THR A 141 0.02 18.04 -12.26
N PRO A 142 1.00 18.85 -11.81
CA PRO A 142 0.81 20.29 -11.70
C PRO A 142 0.30 20.81 -13.04
N ARG A 143 -0.83 21.53 -13.04
CA ARG A 143 -1.12 22.41 -14.16
C ARG A 143 0.05 23.38 -14.21
N GLU A 144 0.91 23.24 -15.21
CA GLU A 144 1.85 24.30 -15.58
C GLU A 144 1.03 25.58 -15.70
N ALA A 145 1.36 26.54 -14.84
CA ALA A 145 0.81 27.89 -14.87
C ALA A 145 1.46 28.67 -16.01
#